data_AF-A0A9X5LRY1-F1
#
_entry.id   AF-A0A9X5LRY1-F1
#
_cell.length_a   1.000
_cell.length_b   1.000
_cell.length_c   1.000
_cell.angle_alpha   90.00
_cell.angle_beta   90.00
_cell.angle_gamma   90.00
#
_symmetry.space_group_name_H-M   'P 1'
#
loop_
_entity.id
_entity.type
_entity.pdbx_description
1 polymer ?
#
loop_
_entity_poly.entity_id
_entity_poly.type
_entity_poly.pdbx_seq_one_letter_code
_entity_poly.pdbx_strand_id
1 'polypeptide(L)'
;MAVWVLAPDVPVDRQQRALRVVDEFYKRALQYGDDLEPYVDRTHPEAGSWLDSREHMRHRRTEARSRWADAAGLTKKQALNVTTVVGAAAEVVFSPSAALDVRLLWRLMSGDAHALTWQLVGRSTLTQHVGGGMAEFAAGGDLVELADVFGKCYRLTKQGWSLFDRRCETPKQPCPAASASR
;
A
#
# COMPACT_ATOMS: atom_id res chain seq x y z
N MET A 1 2.19 -4.08 0.76
CA MET A 1 3.15 -3.27 -0.04
C MET A 1 4.45 -3.99 -0.36
N ALA A 2 5.09 -4.66 0.61
CA ALA A 2 6.39 -5.33 0.42
C ALA A 2 6.42 -6.27 -0.80
N VAL A 3 5.40 -7.14 -0.96
CA VAL A 3 5.27 -8.02 -2.13
C VAL A 3 5.31 -7.22 -3.43
N TRP A 4 4.52 -6.16 -3.55
CA TRP A 4 4.51 -5.33 -4.76
C TRP A 4 5.88 -4.70 -5.05
N VAL A 5 6.57 -4.19 -4.02
CA VAL A 5 7.91 -3.59 -4.17
C VAL A 5 8.95 -4.64 -4.58
N LEU A 6 8.91 -5.82 -3.99
CA LEU A 6 10.01 -6.80 -4.07
C LEU A 6 9.80 -7.88 -5.15
N ALA A 7 8.57 -8.05 -5.64
CA ALA A 7 8.24 -9.05 -6.65
C ALA A 7 9.04 -8.92 -7.95
N PRO A 8 9.26 -7.72 -8.54
CA PRO A 8 10.04 -7.59 -9.76
C PRO A 8 11.48 -8.08 -9.58
N ASP A 9 11.99 -8.83 -10.56
CA ASP A 9 13.39 -9.28 -10.58
C ASP A 9 14.38 -8.19 -10.97
N VAL A 10 13.91 -7.20 -11.75
CA VAL A 10 14.73 -6.08 -12.19
C VAL A 10 14.92 -5.08 -11.04
N PRO A 11 16.17 -4.74 -10.65
CA PRO A 11 16.44 -3.81 -9.54
C PRO A 11 15.82 -2.42 -9.71
N VAL A 12 15.86 -1.86 -10.93
CA VAL A 12 15.30 -0.53 -11.19
C VAL A 12 13.78 -0.51 -10.98
N ASP A 13 13.05 -1.56 -11.35
CA ASP A 13 11.61 -1.64 -11.12
C ASP A 13 11.27 -1.67 -9.63
N ARG A 14 12.05 -2.43 -8.83
CA ARG A 14 11.89 -2.44 -7.37
C ARG A 14 12.17 -1.07 -6.77
N GLN A 15 13.26 -0.43 -7.19
CA GLN A 15 13.62 0.91 -6.74
C GLN A 15 12.52 1.93 -7.08
N GLN A 16 12.01 1.90 -8.31
CA GLN A 16 10.96 2.80 -8.75
C GLN A 16 9.67 2.58 -7.95
N ARG A 17 9.27 1.33 -7.65
CA ARG A 17 8.16 1.02 -6.74
C ARG A 17 8.40 1.53 -5.33
N ALA A 18 9.59 1.29 -4.76
CA ALA A 18 9.95 1.76 -3.42
C ALA A 18 9.90 3.28 -3.28
N LEU A 19 10.36 4.03 -4.30
CA LEU A 19 10.30 5.51 -4.30
C LEU A 19 8.86 6.04 -4.26
N ARG A 20 7.87 5.32 -4.83
CA ARG A 20 6.45 5.70 -4.71
C ARG A 20 5.90 5.43 -3.31
N VAL A 21 6.36 4.35 -2.67
CA VAL A 21 6.00 4.07 -1.26
C VAL A 21 6.56 5.14 -0.33
N VAL A 22 7.82 5.56 -0.54
CA VAL A 22 8.47 6.61 0.25
C VAL A 22 7.77 7.96 0.08
N ASP A 23 7.42 8.36 -1.14
CA ASP A 23 6.65 9.60 -1.38
C ASP A 23 5.28 9.58 -0.69
N GLU A 24 4.52 8.48 -0.83
CA GLU A 24 3.20 8.37 -0.19
C GLU A 24 3.33 8.35 1.33
N PHE A 25 4.33 7.68 1.90
CA PHE A 25 4.60 7.70 3.34
C PHE A 25 4.82 9.13 3.85
N TYR A 26 5.77 9.87 3.26
CA TYR A 26 6.03 11.24 3.68
C TYR A 26 4.85 12.17 3.42
N LYS A 27 4.12 11.99 2.32
CA LYS A 27 2.89 12.74 2.06
C LYS A 27 1.87 12.56 3.19
N ARG A 28 1.62 11.33 3.64
CA ARG A 28 0.66 11.07 4.73
C ARG A 28 1.16 11.56 6.09
N ALA A 29 2.44 11.35 6.39
CA ALA A 29 3.05 11.87 7.61
C ALA A 29 3.00 13.41 7.68
N LEU A 30 3.24 14.09 6.55
CA LEU A 30 3.11 15.55 6.46
C LEU A 30 1.67 16.01 6.59
N GLN A 31 0.70 15.33 5.95
CA GLN A 31 -0.73 15.65 6.12
C GLN A 31 -1.15 15.57 7.59
N TYR A 32 -0.77 14.49 8.28
CA TYR A 32 -1.01 14.36 9.72
C TYR A 32 -0.33 15.49 10.52
N GLY A 33 0.90 15.85 10.16
CA GLY A 33 1.59 16.98 10.79
C GLY A 33 0.94 18.33 10.51
N ASP A 34 0.38 18.54 9.31
CA ASP A 34 -0.35 19.75 8.93
C ASP A 34 -1.65 19.88 9.76
N ASP A 35 -2.35 18.77 10.03
CA ASP A 35 -3.55 18.74 10.89
C ASP A 35 -3.22 19.05 12.37
N LEU A 36 -2.04 18.63 12.84
CA LEU A 36 -1.59 18.88 14.21
C LEU A 36 -1.02 20.28 14.42
N GLU A 37 -0.45 20.90 13.38
CA GLU A 37 0.28 22.17 13.49
C GLU A 37 -0.46 23.29 14.25
N PRO A 38 -1.78 23.51 14.06
CA PRO A 38 -2.52 24.54 14.79
C PRO A 38 -2.56 24.33 16.31
N TYR A 39 -2.30 23.09 16.77
CA TYR A 39 -2.40 22.68 18.16
C TYR A 39 -1.03 22.50 18.84
N VAL A 40 0.07 22.72 18.12
CA VAL A 40 1.42 22.57 18.68
C VAL A 40 1.75 23.79 19.54
N ASP A 41 2.01 23.55 20.82
CA ASP A 41 2.60 24.54 21.71
C ASP A 41 4.06 24.80 21.30
N ARG A 42 4.30 25.95 20.68
CA ARG A 42 5.63 26.37 20.21
C ARG A 42 6.59 26.70 21.34
N THR A 43 6.12 26.84 22.56
CA THR A 43 6.96 27.06 23.74
C THR A 43 7.46 25.76 24.35
N HIS A 44 6.90 24.62 23.95
CA HIS A 44 7.35 23.30 24.39
C HIS A 44 8.80 23.04 23.94
N PRO A 45 9.68 22.49 24.80
CA PRO A 45 11.09 22.26 24.47
C PRO A 45 11.34 21.45 23.20
N GLU A 46 10.41 20.55 22.84
CA GLU A 46 10.51 19.68 21.66
C GLU A 46 9.91 20.27 20.38
N ALA A 47 9.25 21.45 20.44
CA ALA A 47 8.59 22.04 19.29
C ALA A 47 9.55 22.29 18.11
N GLY A 48 10.79 22.69 18.42
CA GLY A 48 11.84 22.87 17.41
C GLY A 48 12.21 21.58 16.68
N SER A 49 12.37 20.46 17.41
CA SER A 49 12.68 19.16 16.82
C SER A 49 11.53 18.63 15.95
N TRP A 50 10.29 18.88 16.37
CA TRP A 50 9.11 18.53 15.59
C TRP A 50 9.04 19.30 14.25
N LEU A 51 9.31 20.61 14.27
CA LEU A 51 9.36 21.45 13.07
C LEU A 51 10.49 21.01 12.12
N ASP A 52 11.68 20.78 12.66
CA ASP A 52 12.83 20.29 11.88
C ASP A 52 12.55 18.93 11.23
N SER A 53 11.94 18.00 11.98
CA SER A 53 11.52 16.70 11.46
C SER A 53 10.55 16.84 10.28
N ARG A 54 9.64 17.81 10.30
CA ARG A 54 8.73 18.08 9.19
C ARG A 54 9.46 18.63 7.96
N GLU A 55 10.39 19.56 8.15
CA GLU A 55 11.19 20.07 7.03
C GLU A 55 12.05 18.97 6.41
N HIS A 56 12.66 18.13 7.25
CA HIS A 56 13.37 16.94 6.80
C HIS A 56 12.46 16.02 5.96
N MET A 57 11.23 15.74 6.40
CA MET A 57 10.28 14.95 5.63
C MET A 57 9.92 15.59 4.27
N ARG A 58 9.73 16.92 4.22
CA ARG A 58 9.49 17.64 2.95
C ARG A 58 10.67 17.50 1.99
N HIS A 59 11.89 17.64 2.49
CA HIS A 59 13.11 17.46 1.72
C HIS A 59 13.23 16.02 1.17
N ARG A 60 13.13 15.01 2.04
CA ARG A 60 13.23 13.58 1.67
C ARG A 60 12.17 13.17 0.65
N ARG A 61 10.95 13.70 0.78
CA ARG A 61 9.89 13.48 -0.20
C ARG A 61 10.25 14.06 -1.57
N THR A 62 10.79 15.28 -1.60
CA THR A 62 11.21 15.95 -2.83
C THR A 62 12.35 15.19 -3.52
N GLU A 63 13.35 14.74 -2.76
CA GLU A 63 14.43 13.89 -3.26
C GLU A 63 13.92 12.54 -3.81
N ALA A 64 12.96 11.90 -3.13
CA ALA A 64 12.40 10.65 -3.61
C ALA A 64 11.69 10.85 -4.95
N ARG A 65 10.93 11.95 -5.07
CA ARG A 65 10.17 12.29 -6.27
C ARG A 65 11.04 12.72 -7.44
N SER A 66 12.16 13.41 -7.21
CA SER A 66 13.09 13.79 -8.28
C SER A 66 13.77 12.59 -8.94
N ARG A 67 13.80 11.44 -8.25
CA ARG A 67 14.35 10.16 -8.76
C ARG A 67 13.32 9.28 -9.48
N TRP A 68 12.07 9.74 -9.62
CA TRP A 68 11.04 9.00 -10.33
C TRP A 68 11.35 8.96 -11.83
N ALA A 69 11.36 7.75 -12.35
CA ALA A 69 11.51 7.44 -13.77
C ALA A 69 10.41 6.46 -14.21
N ASP A 70 10.30 6.26 -15.52
CA ASP A 70 9.49 5.19 -16.10
C ASP A 70 10.11 3.83 -15.74
N ALA A 71 9.25 2.84 -15.52
CA ALA A 71 9.60 1.47 -15.14
C ALA A 71 8.48 0.50 -15.55
N ALA A 72 8.69 -0.80 -15.38
CA ALA A 72 7.68 -1.79 -15.77
C ALA A 72 6.32 -1.54 -15.09
N GLY A 73 5.33 -1.13 -15.90
CA GLY A 73 3.97 -0.81 -15.45
C GLY A 73 3.84 0.48 -14.63
N LEU A 74 4.84 1.37 -14.67
CA LEU A 74 4.83 2.66 -13.96
C LEU A 74 5.36 3.79 -14.84
N THR A 75 4.67 4.94 -14.81
CA THR A 75 5.20 6.17 -15.40
C THR A 75 5.86 7.08 -14.36
N LYS A 76 6.73 7.99 -14.80
CA LYS A 76 7.38 9.01 -13.97
C LYS A 76 6.42 9.98 -13.29
N LYS A 77 5.16 10.03 -13.74
CA LYS A 77 4.10 10.87 -13.16
C LYS A 77 3.13 10.09 -12.27
N GLN A 78 3.16 8.77 -12.34
CA GLN A 78 2.21 7.91 -11.64
C GLN A 78 2.56 7.83 -10.16
N ALA A 79 1.69 8.45 -9.36
CA ALA A 79 1.70 8.30 -7.90
C ALA A 79 1.23 6.90 -7.49
N LEU A 80 1.49 6.56 -6.23
CA LEU A 80 1.03 5.30 -5.67
C LEU A 80 -0.50 5.25 -5.59
N ASN A 81 -1.09 4.14 -6.04
CA ASN A 81 -2.49 3.80 -5.77
C ASN A 81 -2.54 2.51 -4.96
N VAL A 82 -2.94 2.60 -3.69
CA VAL A 82 -2.93 1.45 -2.76
C VAL A 82 -3.85 0.33 -3.25
N THR A 83 -5.01 0.65 -3.80
CA THR A 83 -5.95 -0.35 -4.36
C THR A 83 -5.31 -1.13 -5.51
N THR A 84 -4.61 -0.45 -6.42
CA THR A 84 -3.86 -1.12 -7.50
C THR A 84 -2.71 -1.97 -6.93
N VAL A 85 -2.00 -1.48 -5.92
CA VAL A 85 -0.90 -2.20 -5.26
C VAL A 85 -1.38 -3.49 -4.60
N VAL A 86 -2.50 -3.46 -3.88
CA VAL A 86 -3.10 -4.64 -3.26
C VAL A 86 -3.49 -5.65 -4.33
N GLY A 87 -4.14 -5.20 -5.41
CA GLY A 87 -4.53 -6.05 -6.52
C GLY A 87 -3.34 -6.72 -7.22
N ALA A 88 -2.25 -5.99 -7.45
CA ALA A 88 -1.04 -6.52 -8.07
C ALA A 88 -0.25 -7.44 -7.12
N ALA A 89 -0.20 -7.12 -5.82
CA ALA A 89 0.41 -8.01 -4.84
C ALA A 89 -0.34 -9.34 -4.72
N ALA A 90 -1.68 -9.31 -4.79
CA ALA A 90 -2.49 -10.52 -4.73
C ALA A 90 -2.20 -11.47 -5.91
N GLU A 91 -2.06 -10.94 -7.12
CA GLU A 91 -1.71 -11.75 -8.32
C GLU A 91 -0.34 -12.43 -8.21
N VAL A 92 0.57 -11.90 -7.41
CA VAL A 92 1.89 -12.53 -7.18
C VAL A 92 1.80 -13.71 -6.21
N VAL A 93 0.86 -13.68 -5.26
CA VAL A 93 0.82 -14.63 -4.14
C VAL A 93 -0.24 -15.72 -4.31
N PHE A 94 -1.34 -15.40 -4.98
CA PHE A 94 -2.53 -16.23 -5.02
C PHE A 94 -2.88 -16.69 -6.43
N SER A 95 -3.65 -17.77 -6.52
CA SER A 95 -4.29 -18.17 -7.78
C SER A 95 -5.25 -17.06 -8.27
N PRO A 96 -5.62 -17.02 -9.56
CA PRO A 96 -6.50 -15.98 -10.09
C PRO A 96 -7.82 -15.79 -9.31
N SER A 97 -8.45 -16.88 -8.87
CA SER A 97 -9.68 -16.84 -8.07
C SER A 97 -9.44 -16.24 -6.69
N ALA A 98 -8.40 -16.68 -5.98
CA ALA A 98 -8.06 -16.15 -4.66
C ALA A 98 -7.53 -14.70 -4.73
N ALA A 99 -6.90 -14.31 -5.83
CA ALA A 99 -6.48 -12.92 -6.07
C ALA A 99 -7.68 -11.99 -6.32
N LEU A 100 -8.70 -12.46 -7.05
CA LEU A 100 -9.98 -11.76 -7.20
C LEU A 100 -10.65 -11.57 -5.83
N ASP A 101 -10.70 -12.63 -5.04
CA ASP A 101 -11.28 -12.62 -3.71
C ASP A 101 -10.59 -11.60 -2.78
N VAL A 102 -9.25 -11.54 -2.75
CA VAL A 102 -8.51 -10.47 -2.05
C VAL A 102 -8.91 -9.06 -2.51
N ARG A 103 -9.18 -8.85 -3.81
CA ARG A 103 -9.63 -7.54 -4.33
C ARG A 103 -11.04 -7.19 -3.86
N LEU A 104 -11.94 -8.17 -3.79
CA LEU A 104 -13.31 -7.97 -3.31
C LEU A 104 -13.31 -7.65 -1.82
N LEU A 105 -12.56 -8.42 -1.02
CA LEU A 105 -12.37 -8.15 0.41
C LEU A 105 -11.76 -6.78 0.66
N TRP A 106 -10.73 -6.38 -0.12
CA TRP A 106 -10.17 -5.03 -0.01
C TRP A 106 -11.23 -3.94 -0.24
N ARG A 107 -12.10 -4.11 -1.24
CA ARG A 107 -13.17 -3.13 -1.53
C ARG A 107 -14.20 -3.08 -0.41
N LEU A 108 -14.66 -4.25 0.08
CA LEU A 108 -15.64 -4.32 1.16
C LEU A 108 -15.09 -3.67 2.44
N MET A 109 -13.91 -4.07 2.88
CA MET A 109 -13.27 -3.54 4.10
C MET A 109 -12.89 -2.07 3.97
N SER A 110 -12.50 -1.62 2.76
CA SER A 110 -12.27 -0.19 2.51
C SER A 110 -13.59 0.59 2.56
N GLY A 111 -14.70 0.02 2.07
CA GLY A 111 -16.03 0.61 2.23
C GLY A 111 -16.41 0.75 3.70
N ASP A 112 -16.14 -0.27 4.52
CA ASP A 112 -16.38 -0.26 5.96
C ASP A 112 -15.59 0.85 6.65
N ALA A 113 -14.29 0.99 6.31
CA ALA A 113 -13.45 2.05 6.86
C ALA A 113 -13.96 3.47 6.54
N HIS A 114 -14.71 3.63 5.45
CA HIS A 114 -15.31 4.92 5.05
C HIS A 114 -16.80 5.02 5.41
N ALA A 115 -17.36 4.04 6.15
CA ALA A 115 -18.78 3.97 6.46
C ALA A 115 -19.69 4.16 5.23
N LEU A 116 -19.28 3.61 4.08
CA LEU A 116 -20.14 3.63 2.91
C LEU A 116 -21.39 2.77 3.18
N THR A 117 -22.46 2.89 2.41
CA THR A 117 -23.67 2.06 2.63
C THR A 117 -23.71 0.86 1.70
N TRP A 118 -23.07 0.93 0.54
CA TRP A 118 -23.12 -0.13 -0.47
C TRP A 118 -22.42 -1.42 -0.02
N GLN A 119 -21.37 -1.35 0.81
CA GLN A 119 -20.67 -2.53 1.27
C GLN A 119 -21.48 -3.31 2.32
N LEU A 120 -22.36 -2.63 3.07
CA LEU A 120 -23.34 -3.30 3.93
C LEU A 120 -24.27 -4.17 3.08
N VAL A 121 -24.76 -3.63 1.96
CA VAL A 121 -25.57 -4.39 1.01
C VAL A 121 -24.79 -5.59 0.47
N GLY A 122 -23.50 -5.40 0.13
CA GLY A 122 -22.63 -6.45 -0.40
C GLY A 122 -22.38 -7.66 0.51
N ARG A 123 -22.54 -7.51 1.83
CA ARG A 123 -22.41 -8.61 2.82
C ARG A 123 -23.73 -9.02 3.47
N SER A 124 -24.82 -8.39 3.04
CA SER A 124 -26.14 -8.64 3.60
C SER A 124 -26.86 -9.74 2.82
N THR A 125 -27.72 -10.46 3.53
CA THR A 125 -28.64 -11.42 2.90
C THR A 125 -29.96 -10.71 2.67
N LEU A 126 -30.50 -10.83 1.45
CA LEU A 126 -31.85 -10.35 1.15
C LEU A 126 -32.86 -11.12 2.01
N THR A 127 -33.60 -10.41 2.84
CA THR A 127 -34.65 -10.99 3.69
C THR A 127 -35.98 -11.02 2.93
N GLN A 128 -36.38 -9.88 2.34
CA GLN A 128 -37.61 -9.77 1.57
C GLN A 128 -37.61 -8.58 0.61
N HIS A 129 -38.42 -8.67 -0.44
CA HIS A 129 -38.78 -7.53 -1.27
C HIS A 129 -39.99 -6.83 -0.66
N VAL A 130 -39.91 -5.52 -0.46
CA VAL A 130 -40.97 -4.72 0.19
C VAL A 130 -41.85 -4.01 -0.86
N GLY A 131 -41.38 -3.93 -2.12
CA GLY A 131 -42.08 -3.30 -3.25
C GLY A 131 -41.51 -1.92 -3.61
N GLY A 132 -41.89 -1.38 -4.78
CA GLY A 132 -41.43 -0.05 -5.22
C GLY A 132 -39.91 0.08 -5.45
N GLY A 133 -39.23 -1.03 -5.73
CA GLY A 133 -37.76 -1.08 -5.84
C GLY A 133 -37.03 -1.20 -4.50
N MET A 134 -37.76 -1.37 -3.39
CA MET A 134 -37.21 -1.52 -2.04
C MET A 134 -37.09 -2.99 -1.63
N ALA A 135 -36.06 -3.28 -0.86
CA ALA A 135 -35.77 -4.58 -0.29
C ALA A 135 -35.22 -4.42 1.13
N GLU A 136 -35.55 -5.38 1.99
CA GLU A 136 -35.00 -5.50 3.33
C GLU A 136 -33.85 -6.50 3.32
N PHE A 137 -32.76 -6.14 4.00
CA PHE A 137 -31.56 -6.95 4.08
C PHE A 137 -31.16 -7.15 5.53
N ALA A 138 -30.73 -8.37 5.87
CA ALA A 138 -30.10 -8.69 7.15
C ALA A 138 -28.58 -8.72 6.98
N ALA A 139 -27.85 -7.97 7.82
CA ALA A 139 -26.40 -8.02 7.90
C ALA A 139 -25.98 -8.56 9.27
N GLY A 140 -25.03 -9.50 9.29
CA GLY A 140 -24.46 -10.10 10.49
C GLY A 140 -22.93 -10.17 10.41
N GLY A 141 -22.29 -10.57 11.51
CA GLY A 141 -20.86 -10.85 11.52
C GLY A 141 -20.57 -12.30 11.14
N ASP A 142 -19.57 -12.51 10.27
CA ASP A 142 -19.03 -13.83 9.95
C ASP A 142 -17.57 -13.94 10.40
N LEU A 143 -17.33 -14.78 11.42
CA LEU A 143 -15.98 -15.02 11.94
C LEU A 143 -15.10 -15.80 10.94
N VAL A 144 -15.70 -16.58 10.04
CA VAL A 144 -14.97 -17.30 8.99
C VAL A 144 -14.44 -16.32 7.96
N GLU A 145 -15.25 -15.36 7.52
CA GLU A 145 -14.83 -14.27 6.62
C GLU A 145 -13.69 -13.45 7.26
N LEU A 146 -13.82 -13.11 8.55
CA LEU A 146 -12.76 -12.40 9.28
C LEU A 146 -11.46 -13.20 9.34
N ALA A 147 -11.54 -14.51 9.64
CA ALA A 147 -10.38 -15.40 9.69
C ALA A 147 -9.71 -15.54 8.32
N ASP A 148 -10.49 -15.54 7.24
CA ASP A 148 -9.99 -15.62 5.87
C ASP A 148 -9.26 -14.35 5.45
N VAL A 149 -9.79 -13.15 5.79
CA VAL A 149 -9.06 -11.87 5.62
C VAL A 149 -7.72 -11.93 6.34
N PHE A 150 -7.71 -12.37 7.61
CA PHE A 150 -6.48 -12.50 8.37
C PHE A 150 -5.50 -13.47 7.71
N GLY A 151 -5.96 -14.63 7.26
CA GLY A 151 -5.15 -15.64 6.57
C GLY A 151 -4.51 -15.09 5.28
N LYS A 152 -5.26 -14.32 4.49
CA LYS A 152 -4.76 -13.65 3.28
C LYS A 152 -3.72 -12.59 3.61
N CYS A 153 -3.96 -11.76 4.63
CA CYS A 153 -2.98 -10.78 5.12
C CYS A 153 -1.69 -11.46 5.61
N TYR A 154 -1.81 -12.55 6.37
CA TYR A 154 -0.67 -13.33 6.85
C TYR A 154 0.16 -13.90 5.68
N ARG A 155 -0.49 -14.49 4.66
CA ARG A 155 0.20 -15.01 3.46
C ARG A 155 0.93 -13.92 2.68
N LEU A 156 0.30 -12.76 2.47
CA LEU A 156 0.94 -11.60 1.83
C LEU A 156 2.18 -11.15 2.61
N THR A 157 2.08 -11.06 3.94
CA THR A 157 3.19 -10.67 4.82
C THR A 157 4.32 -11.68 4.76
N LYS A 158 4.02 -12.99 4.90
CA LYS A 158 5.00 -14.06 4.79
C LYS A 158 5.73 -14.02 3.45
N GLN A 159 4.98 -13.85 2.35
CA GLN A 159 5.59 -13.75 1.03
C GLN A 159 6.48 -12.50 0.88
N GLY A 160 6.09 -11.38 1.50
CA GLY A 160 6.92 -10.17 1.56
C GLY A 160 8.26 -10.42 2.21
N TRP A 161 8.29 -11.11 3.36
CA TRP A 161 9.53 -11.51 4.04
C TRP A 161 10.35 -12.48 3.21
N SER A 162 9.74 -13.53 2.66
CA SER A 162 10.46 -14.48 1.80
C SER A 162 11.03 -13.84 0.53
N LEU A 163 10.40 -12.78 0.01
CA LEU A 163 10.98 -11.97 -1.07
C LEU A 163 12.17 -11.15 -0.57
N PHE A 164 12.06 -10.52 0.60
CA PHE A 164 13.12 -9.74 1.21
C PHE A 164 14.38 -10.59 1.44
N ASP A 165 14.24 -11.74 2.11
CA ASP A 165 15.34 -12.65 2.42
C ASP A 165 16.07 -13.06 1.14
N ARG A 166 15.33 -13.50 0.12
CA ARG A 166 15.88 -13.82 -1.20
C ARG A 166 16.66 -12.67 -1.83
N ARG A 167 16.20 -11.43 -1.70
CA ARG A 167 16.94 -10.27 -2.26
C ARG A 167 18.19 -9.92 -1.45
N CYS A 168 18.22 -10.23 -0.17
CA CYS A 168 19.37 -10.00 0.71
C CYS A 168 20.44 -11.08 0.59
N GLU A 169 20.05 -12.33 0.32
CA GLU A 169 20.93 -13.49 0.25
C GLU A 169 21.54 -13.73 -1.13
N THR A 170 20.97 -13.17 -2.21
CA THR A 170 21.54 -13.29 -3.55
C THR A 170 22.92 -12.63 -3.62
N PRO A 171 23.98 -13.37 -4.01
CA PRO A 171 25.32 -12.81 -4.18
C PRO A 171 25.29 -11.60 -5.12
N LYS A 172 25.89 -10.48 -4.72
CA LYS A 172 26.08 -9.34 -5.62
C LYS A 172 26.95 -9.80 -6.78
N GLN A 173 26.41 -9.78 -8.01
CA GLN A 173 27.25 -9.94 -9.20
C GLN A 173 28.39 -8.90 -9.13
N PRO A 174 29.66 -9.31 -9.36
CA PRO A 174 30.76 -8.36 -9.40
C PRO A 174 30.47 -7.31 -10.48
N CYS A 175 30.68 -6.04 -10.13
CA CYS A 175 30.64 -4.96 -11.11
C CYS A 175 31.68 -5.27 -12.20
N PRO A 176 31.33 -5.27 -13.50
CA PRO A 176 32.33 -5.43 -14.55
C PRO A 176 33.35 -4.31 -14.40
N ALA A 177 34.63 -4.69 -14.25
CA ALA A 177 35.72 -3.76 -14.15
C ALA A 177 35.67 -2.80 -15.34
N ALA A 178 35.67 -1.49 -15.06
CA ALA A 178 35.76 -0.48 -16.09
C ALA A 178 37.01 -0.78 -16.93
N SER A 179 36.80 -1.15 -18.20
CA SER A 179 37.87 -1.34 -19.16
C SER A 179 38.58 0.01 -19.31
N ALA A 180 39.77 0.12 -18.72
CA ALA A 180 40.67 1.24 -18.94
C ALA A 180 41.12 1.21 -20.40
N SER A 181 40.47 2.01 -21.24
CA SER A 181 40.98 2.37 -22.57
C SER A 181 42.24 3.23 -22.37
N ARG A 182 43.38 2.69 -22.82
CA ARG A 182 44.62 3.44 -23.04
C ARG A 182 44.56 4.19 -24.36
#